data_AF-A0A3C1Y3E6-F1
#
_entry.id   AF-A0A3C1Y3E6-F1
#
_cell.length_a   1.000
_cell.length_b   1.000
_cell.length_c   1.000
_cell.angle_alpha   90.00
_cell.angle_beta   90.00
_cell.angle_gamma   90.00
#
_symmetry.space_group_name_H-M   'P 1'
#
loop_
_entity.id
_entity.type
_entity.pdbx_description
1 polymer ?
#
loop_
_entity_poly.entity_id
_entity_poly.type
_entity_poly.pdbx_seq_one_letter_code
_entity_poly.pdbx_strand_id
1 'polypeptide(L)'
;MKPMTPSEHASIAASRRAGPLDRLLRQRLIASLAALDFGRLQIEDCLGSVTLGRGEPCVRLTVSDLGFYRLVAAQGSVGAGEAYG
;
A
#
# COMPACT_ATOMS: atom_id res chain seq x y z
N MET A 1 2.57 -33.10 1.34
CA MET A 1 2.88 -31.72 0.89
C MET A 1 3.56 -30.98 2.03
N LYS A 2 4.75 -30.42 1.79
CA LYS A 2 5.55 -29.69 2.79
C LYS A 2 4.89 -28.33 3.07
N PRO A 3 4.72 -27.90 4.33
CA PRO A 3 4.21 -26.56 4.61
C PRO A 3 5.22 -25.55 4.06
N MET A 4 4.80 -24.75 3.07
CA MET A 4 5.56 -23.62 2.58
C MET A 4 5.69 -22.59 3.69
N THR A 5 6.89 -22.03 3.80
CA THR A 5 7.21 -21.03 4.83
C THR A 5 6.63 -19.67 4.44
N PRO A 6 6.26 -18.79 5.40
CA PRO A 6 5.74 -17.45 5.11
C PRO A 6 6.67 -16.58 4.23
N SER A 7 7.93 -16.97 4.09
CA SER A 7 8.93 -16.30 3.26
C SER A 7 8.72 -16.47 1.74
N GLU A 8 8.02 -17.52 1.31
CA GLU A 8 7.81 -17.80 -0.13
C GLU A 8 6.69 -16.93 -0.73
N HIS A 9 5.67 -16.58 0.05
CA HIS A 9 4.60 -15.67 -0.37
C HIS A 9 5.12 -14.24 -0.63
N ALA A 10 6.05 -13.77 0.19
CA ALA A 10 6.67 -12.44 0.04
C ALA A 10 7.50 -12.30 -1.26
N SER A 11 8.10 -13.40 -1.73
CA SER A 11 9.00 -13.40 -2.91
C SER A 11 8.26 -13.37 -4.25
N ILE A 12 7.03 -13.88 -4.32
CA ILE A 12 6.25 -13.96 -5.57
C ILE A 12 5.59 -12.61 -5.90
N ALA A 13 5.12 -11.89 -4.87
CA ALA A 13 4.53 -10.55 -5.00
C ALA A 13 5.55 -9.47 -5.42
N ALA A 14 6.83 -9.64 -5.08
CA ALA A 14 7.90 -8.68 -5.33
C ALA A 14 8.30 -8.49 -6.81
N SER A 15 7.72 -9.23 -7.76
CA SER A 15 8.26 -9.33 -9.13
C SER A 15 7.62 -8.45 -10.20
N ARG A 16 6.51 -7.74 -9.93
CA ARG A 16 6.06 -6.66 -10.83
C ARG A 16 6.88 -5.41 -10.54
N ARG A 17 7.99 -5.25 -11.27
CA ARG A 17 8.89 -4.09 -11.17
C ARG A 17 8.09 -2.80 -11.12
N ALA A 18 8.26 -2.05 -10.03
CA ALA A 18 7.68 -0.73 -9.82
C ALA A 18 7.83 0.17 -11.05
N GLY A 19 6.73 0.49 -11.72
CA GLY A 19 6.71 1.39 -12.86
C GLY A 19 6.75 2.87 -12.42
N PRO A 20 7.18 3.78 -13.31
CA PRO A 20 7.09 5.23 -13.05
C PRO A 20 5.66 5.69 -12.71
N LEU A 21 4.66 5.06 -13.33
CA LEU A 21 3.25 5.32 -13.07
C LEU A 21 2.85 4.93 -11.65
N ASP A 22 3.30 3.77 -11.15
CA ASP A 22 2.99 3.34 -9.78
C ASP A 22 3.57 4.31 -8.75
N ARG A 23 4.79 4.82 -9.01
CA ARG A 23 5.43 5.84 -8.17
C ARG A 23 4.66 7.15 -8.14
N LEU A 24 4.19 7.61 -9.31
CA LEU A 24 3.37 8.82 -9.41
C LEU A 24 2.04 8.65 -8.66
N LEU A 25 1.35 7.52 -8.84
CA LEU A 25 0.09 7.25 -8.18
C LEU A 25 0.25 7.10 -6.67
N ARG A 26 1.34 6.46 -6.21
CA ARG A 26 1.72 6.43 -4.80
C ARG A 26 1.85 7.83 -4.23
N GLN A 27 2.62 8.71 -4.88
CA GLN A 27 2.78 10.09 -4.42
C GLN A 27 1.45 10.85 -4.37
N ARG A 28 0.61 10.69 -5.39
CA ARG A 28 -0.72 11.29 -5.42
C ARG A 28 -1.61 10.81 -4.27
N LEU A 29 -1.63 9.50 -3.99
CA LEU A 29 -2.39 8.95 -2.88
C LEU A 29 -1.90 9.52 -1.54
N ILE A 30 -0.58 9.52 -1.32
CA ILE A 30 0.04 10.08 -0.11
C ILE A 30 -0.34 11.56 0.05
N ALA A 31 -0.26 12.35 -1.01
CA ALA A 31 -0.64 13.76 -0.98
C ALA A 31 -2.12 13.94 -0.63
N SER A 32 -3.01 13.09 -1.14
CA SER A 32 -4.44 13.14 -0.80
C SER A 32 -4.73 12.79 0.66
N LEU A 33 -3.92 11.91 1.24
CA LEU A 33 -4.03 11.48 2.64
C LEU A 33 -3.26 12.39 3.61
N ALA A 34 -2.51 13.37 3.12
CA ALA A 34 -1.76 14.30 3.96
C ALA A 34 -2.67 15.19 4.83
N ALA A 35 -3.95 15.32 4.46
CA ALA A 35 -4.97 16.05 5.21
C ALA A 35 -5.67 15.20 6.31
N LEU A 36 -5.14 14.02 6.64
CA LEU A 36 -5.69 13.21 7.73
C LEU A 36 -5.42 13.88 9.09
N ASP A 37 -6.45 14.48 9.67
CA ASP A 37 -6.39 15.16 10.98
C ASP A 37 -6.66 14.24 12.18
N PHE A 38 -7.36 13.12 11.97
CA PHE A 38 -7.75 12.20 13.02
C PHE A 38 -7.12 10.82 12.84
N GLY A 39 -6.18 10.49 13.72
CA GLY A 39 -5.50 9.21 13.72
C GLY A 39 -4.22 9.21 12.89
N ARG A 40 -3.50 8.08 12.95
CA ARG A 40 -2.22 7.88 12.29
C ARG A 40 -2.32 6.74 11.30
N LEU A 41 -1.80 6.95 10.09
CA LEU A 41 -1.70 5.92 9.06
C LEU A 41 -0.23 5.72 8.68
N GLN A 42 0.29 4.52 8.87
CA GLN A 42 1.60 4.11 8.38
C GLN A 42 1.42 3.22 7.15
N ILE A 43 1.90 3.68 6.00
CA ILE A 43 1.92 2.90 4.76
C ILE A 43 3.34 2.40 4.54
N GLU A 44 3.49 1.09 4.32
CA GLU A 44 4.76 0.43 4.05
C GLU A 44 4.66 -0.34 2.74
N ASP A 45 5.61 -0.12 1.84
CA ASP A 45 5.71 -0.77 0.54
C ASP A 45 7.18 -0.98 0.16
N CYS A 46 7.46 -1.61 -0.98
CA CYS A 46 8.84 -1.90 -1.39
C CYS A 46 9.69 -0.67 -1.72
N LEU A 47 9.10 0.52 -1.87
CA LEU A 47 9.78 1.80 -2.05
C LEU A 47 10.07 2.50 -0.70
N GLY A 48 9.59 1.95 0.41
CA GLY A 48 9.80 2.45 1.76
C GLY A 48 8.49 2.72 2.52
N SER A 49 8.61 3.38 3.66
CA SER A 49 7.46 3.68 4.52
C SER A 49 7.16 5.18 4.61
N VAL A 50 5.88 5.53 4.73
CA VAL A 50 5.42 6.89 5.03
C VAL A 50 4.43 6.84 6.19
N THR A 51 4.49 7.84 7.08
CA THR A 51 3.51 8.03 8.15
C THR A 51 2.76 9.33 7.93
N LEU A 52 1.45 9.26 8.02
CA LEU A 52 0.51 10.35 7.78
C LEU A 52 -0.39 10.52 9.01
N GLY A 53 -0.86 11.76 9.23
CA GLY A 53 -1.69 12.08 10.38
C GLY A 53 -0.96 11.98 11.72
N ARG A 54 -1.73 12.08 12.81
CA ARG A 54 -1.22 12.16 14.19
C ARG A 54 -2.27 11.64 15.17
N GLY A 55 -1.82 11.09 16.29
CA GLY A 55 -2.69 10.56 17.35
C GLY A 55 -3.14 9.12 17.12
N GLU A 56 -4.14 8.69 17.88
CA GLU A 56 -4.78 7.38 17.80
C GLU A 56 -6.15 7.49 17.10
N PRO A 57 -6.61 6.43 16.41
CA PRO A 57 -5.98 5.12 16.27
C PRO A 57 -4.81 5.11 15.28
N CYS A 58 -3.82 4.25 15.51
CA CYS A 58 -2.74 3.96 14.58
C CYS A 58 -3.04 2.75 13.69
N VAL A 59 -3.15 2.98 12.38
CA VAL A 59 -3.38 1.95 11.36
C VAL A 59 -2.10 1.72 10.55
N ARG A 60 -1.73 0.45 10.33
CA ARG A 60 -0.63 0.04 9.45
C ARG A 60 -1.18 -0.61 8.19
N LEU A 61 -0.81 -0.08 7.03
CA LEU A 61 -1.10 -0.64 5.72
C LEU A 61 0.20 -1.14 5.10
N THR A 62 0.28 -2.45 4.82
CA THR A 62 1.40 -3.05 4.10
C THR A 62 0.97 -3.34 2.67
N VAL A 63 1.67 -2.77 1.69
CA VAL A 63 1.38 -2.91 0.27
C VAL A 63 2.44 -3.82 -0.35
N SER A 64 2.05 -5.07 -0.60
CA SER A 64 2.93 -6.10 -1.16
C SER A 64 3.10 -6.00 -2.68
N ASP A 65 2.14 -5.38 -3.38
CA ASP A 65 2.16 -5.13 -4.83
C ASP A 65 1.79 -3.67 -5.12
N LEU A 66 2.64 -2.94 -5.85
CA LEU A 66 2.40 -1.55 -6.22
C LEU A 66 1.25 -1.35 -7.20
N GLY A 67 0.75 -2.43 -7.84
CA GLY A 67 -0.51 -2.44 -8.56
C GLY A 67 -1.70 -1.95 -7.72
N PHE A 68 -1.61 -2.07 -6.39
CA PHE A 68 -2.54 -1.43 -5.44
C PHE A 68 -2.82 0.03 -5.78
N TYR A 69 -1.79 0.84 -6.02
CA TYR A 69 -1.97 2.28 -6.26
C TYR A 69 -2.74 2.58 -7.54
N ARG A 70 -2.67 1.67 -8.53
CA ARG A 70 -3.47 1.75 -9.76
C ARG A 70 -4.94 1.44 -9.49
N LEU A 71 -5.22 0.39 -8.73
CA LEU A 71 -6.58 0.01 -8.35
C LEU A 71 -7.25 1.11 -7.52
N VAL A 72 -6.54 1.64 -6.52
CA VAL A 72 -7.03 2.76 -5.70
C VAL A 72 -7.29 4.01 -6.55
N ALA A 73 -6.38 4.36 -7.47
CA ALA A 73 -6.57 5.52 -8.32
C ALA A 73 -7.74 5.37 -9.31
N ALA A 74 -8.04 4.15 -9.75
CA ALA A 74 -9.11 3.88 -10.72
C ALA A 74 -10.49 3.74 -10.07
N GLN A 75 -10.58 3.10 -8.91
CA GLN A 75 -11.85 2.67 -8.28
C GLN A 75 -12.04 3.25 -6.86
N GLY A 76 -11.14 4.11 -6.40
CA GLY A 76 -11.21 4.71 -5.06
C GLY A 76 -11.13 3.66 -3.96
N SER A 77 -12.01 3.77 -2.96
CA SER A 77 -12.06 2.84 -1.83
C SER A 77 -12.42 1.40 -2.24
N VAL A 78 -13.20 1.22 -3.32
CA VAL A 78 -13.54 -0.13 -3.83
C VAL A 78 -12.27 -0.81 -4.35
N GLY A 79 -11.45 -0.09 -5.12
CA GLY A 79 -10.16 -0.62 -5.59
C GLY A 79 -9.17 -0.91 -4.46
N ALA A 80 -9.23 -0.14 -3.36
CA ALA A 80 -8.46 -0.45 -2.15
C ALA A 80 -8.93 -1.77 -1.51
N GLY A 81 -10.24 -2.02 -1.46
CA GLY A 81 -10.82 -3.24 -0.91
C GLY A 81 -10.54 -4.47 -1.78
N GLU A 82 -10.69 -4.35 -3.10
CA GLU A 82 -10.38 -5.43 -4.05
C GLU A 82 -8.90 -5.82 -4.04
N ALA A 83 -8.00 -4.87 -3.79
CA ALA A 83 -6.57 -5.14 -3.69
C ALA A 83 -6.15 -5.81 -2.36
N TYR A 84 -7.03 -5.81 -1.35
CA TYR A 84 -6.77 -6.43 -0.05
C TYR A 84 -7.19 -7.91 -0.01
N GLY A 85 -8.27 -8.26 -0.71
CA GLY A 85 -8.79 -9.63 -0.77
C GLY A 85 -7.86 -10.57 -1.52
#